data_AF-A0A2E8WVK8-F1
#
_entry.id   AF-A0A2E8WVK8-F1
#
_cell.length_a   1.000
_cell.length_b   1.000
_cell.length_c   1.000
_cell.angle_alpha   90.00
_cell.angle_beta   90.00
_cell.angle_gamma   90.00
#
_symmetry.space_group_name_H-M   'P 1'
#
loop_
_entity.id
_entity.type
_entity.pdbx_description
1 polymer ?
#
loop_
_entity_poly.entity_id
_entity_poly.type
_entity_poly.pdbx_seq_one_letter_code
_entity_poly.pdbx_strand_id
1 'polypeptide(L)' 'MTKATTRINNNIIENLPELRHIAVFGIALDHIDVDSAKRNNIEITNIPDALTNSVAEHSIGLMISLIKKNTRA' A
#
# COMPACT_ATOMS: atom_id res chain seq x y z
N MET A 1 -11.53 -3.51 -4.08
CA MET A 1 -10.09 -3.78 -3.89
C MET A 1 -9.30 -2.71 -4.62
N THR A 2 -8.30 -2.10 -3.99
CA THR A 2 -7.51 -0.99 -4.56
C THR A 2 -6.01 -1.26 -4.43
N LYS A 3 -5.19 -0.51 -5.19
CA LYS A 3 -3.72 -0.52 -5.13
C LYS A 3 -3.21 0.92 -5.02
N ALA A 4 -1.92 1.08 -4.69
CA ALA A 4 -1.30 2.38 -4.44
C ALA A 4 -1.50 3.44 -5.55
N THR A 5 -1.72 3.04 -6.79
CA THR A 5 -1.94 3.98 -7.91
C THR A 5 -3.34 4.59 -7.96
N THR A 6 -4.31 4.01 -7.25
CA THR A 6 -5.71 4.41 -7.32
C THR A 6 -6.04 5.30 -6.13
N ARG A 7 -6.30 6.59 -6.37
CA ARG A 7 -6.63 7.54 -5.30
C ARG A 7 -8.11 7.44 -4.91
N ILE A 8 -8.38 7.20 -3.63
CA ILE A 8 -9.74 7.17 -3.06
C ILE A 8 -9.90 8.37 -2.15
N ASN A 9 -10.60 9.40 -2.62
CA ASN A 9 -10.87 10.63 -1.87
C ASN A 9 -12.28 10.62 -1.27
N ASN A 10 -12.58 11.60 -0.42
CA ASN A 10 -13.91 11.78 0.19
C ASN A 10 -15.05 11.70 -0.83
N ASN A 11 -14.92 12.39 -1.97
CA ASN A 11 -15.96 12.42 -2.99
C ASN A 11 -16.32 11.02 -3.50
N ILE A 12 -15.32 10.15 -3.71
CA ILE A 12 -15.59 8.76 -4.12
C ILE A 12 -16.33 8.01 -3.01
N ILE A 13 -15.90 8.19 -1.75
CA ILE A 13 -16.50 7.50 -0.60
C ILE A 13 -17.96 7.91 -0.41
N GLU A 14 -18.26 9.21 -0.47
CA GLU A 14 -19.62 9.74 -0.30
C GLU A 14 -20.58 9.34 -1.43
N ASN A 15 -20.06 9.08 -2.64
CA ASN A 15 -20.87 8.62 -3.77
C ASN A 15 -21.13 7.10 -3.76
N LEU A 16 -20.64 6.36 -2.77
CA LEU A 16 -20.80 4.91 -2.66
C LEU A 16 -21.52 4.53 -1.36
N PRO A 17 -22.85 4.74 -1.28
CA PRO A 17 -23.62 4.57 -0.04
C PRO A 17 -23.65 3.12 0.47
N GLU A 18 -23.47 2.14 -0.43
CA GLU A 18 -23.44 0.72 -0.08
C GLU A 18 -22.00 0.19 0.20
N LEU A 19 -20.98 1.05 0.12
CA LEU A 19 -19.60 0.64 0.39
C LEU A 19 -19.44 0.35 1.89
N ARG A 20 -18.93 -0.85 2.20
CA ARG A 20 -18.69 -1.30 3.59
C ARG A 20 -17.23 -1.60 3.88
N HIS A 21 -16.43 -1.87 2.85
CA HIS A 21 -15.06 -2.34 3.02
C HIS A 21 -14.15 -1.95 1.84
N ILE A 22 -12.92 -1.54 2.15
CA ILE A 22 -11.85 -1.25 1.20
C ILE A 22 -10.66 -2.16 1.50
N ALA A 23 -10.46 -3.18 0.65
CA ALA A 23 -9.26 -4.01 0.68
C ALA A 23 -8.13 -3.36 -0.13
N VAL A 24 -6.98 -3.16 0.48
CA VAL A 24 -5.78 -2.56 -0.13
C VAL A 24 -4.77 -3.65 -0.44
N PHE A 25 -4.43 -3.77 -1.72
CA PHE A 25 -3.32 -4.59 -2.20
C PHE A 25 -2.01 -3.80 -2.05
N GLY A 26 -1.51 -3.75 -0.81
CA GLY A 26 -0.31 -3.01 -0.43
C GLY A 26 -0.30 -2.67 1.06
N ILE A 27 0.73 -1.94 1.49
CA ILE A 27 0.90 -1.50 2.89
C ILE A 27 0.41 -0.07 3.08
N ALA A 28 0.79 0.84 2.18
CA ALA A 28 0.54 2.27 2.30
C ALA A 28 -0.95 2.62 2.11
N LEU A 29 -1.42 3.61 2.87
CA LEU A 29 -2.82 4.10 2.87
C LEU A 29 -2.92 5.60 2.53
N ASP A 30 -1.80 6.24 2.19
CA ASP A 30 -1.66 7.66 1.83
C ASP A 30 -2.56 8.13 0.67
N HIS A 31 -2.93 7.19 -0.21
CA HIS A 31 -3.82 7.43 -1.34
C HIS A 31 -5.32 7.31 -1.00
N ILE A 32 -5.66 6.96 0.25
CA ILE A 32 -7.02 6.77 0.74
C ILE A 32 -7.33 7.82 1.80
N ASP A 33 -8.49 8.46 1.69
CA ASP A 33 -9.02 9.31 2.74
C ASP A 33 -9.58 8.44 3.88
N VAL A 34 -8.68 8.05 4.79
CA VAL A 34 -8.96 7.18 5.94
C VAL A 34 -9.98 7.82 6.89
N ASP A 35 -9.93 9.15 7.06
CA ASP A 35 -10.87 9.86 7.93
C ASP A 35 -12.29 9.79 7.38
N SER A 36 -12.45 9.99 6.07
CA SER A 36 -13.74 9.86 5.40
C SER A 36 -14.28 8.43 5.44
N ALA A 37 -13.43 7.42 5.27
CA ALA A 37 -13.82 6.02 5.42
C ALA A 37 -14.30 5.71 6.86
N LYS A 38 -13.57 6.21 7.87
CA LYS A 38 -13.93 6.04 9.28
C LYS A 38 -15.27 6.69 9.62
N ARG A 39 -15.53 7.92 9.14
CA ARG A 39 -16.82 8.61 9.34
C ARG A 39 -18.00 7.88 8.71
N ASN A 40 -17.76 7.18 7.61
CA ASN A 40 -18.78 6.40 6.90
C ASN A 40 -18.87 4.93 7.36
N ASN A 41 -18.21 4.56 8.46
CA ASN A 41 -18.16 3.18 8.98
C ASN A 41 -17.66 2.15 7.94
N ILE A 42 -16.70 2.55 7.11
CA ILE A 42 -16.06 1.70 6.12
C ILE A 42 -14.77 1.15 6.70
N GLU A 43 -14.66 -0.17 6.76
CA GLU A 43 -13.44 -0.84 7.22
C GLU A 43 -12.38 -0.85 6.10
N ILE A 44 -11.12 -0.62 6.48
CA ILE A 44 -9.98 -0.68 5.57
C ILE A 44 -9.03 -1.77 6.05
N THR A 45 -8.65 -2.67 5.14
CA THR A 45 -7.64 -3.70 5.39
C THR A 45 -6.47 -3.56 4.44
N ASN A 46 -5.27 -3.79 4.95
CA ASN A 46 -4.02 -3.84 4.20
C ASN A 46 -3.24 -5.11 4.58
N ILE A 47 -2.06 -5.29 3.99
CA ILE A 47 -1.19 -6.45 4.22
C ILE A 47 0.09 -6.02 4.95
N PRO A 48 0.02 -5.70 6.26
CA PRO A 48 1.21 -5.34 7.01
C PRO A 48 2.23 -6.50 6.96
N ASP A 49 3.50 -6.16 6.92
CA ASP A 49 4.65 -7.09 6.97
C ASP A 49 4.82 -8.09 5.81
N ALA A 50 3.90 -8.15 4.85
CA ALA A 50 3.96 -9.10 3.74
C ALA A 50 5.21 -8.97 2.86
N LEU A 51 5.88 -7.81 2.90
CA LEU A 51 7.04 -7.48 2.06
C LEU A 51 8.36 -7.41 2.84
N THR A 52 8.33 -7.61 4.16
CA THR A 52 9.49 -7.40 5.05
C THR A 52 10.70 -8.24 4.64
N ASN A 53 10.49 -9.54 4.39
CA ASN A 53 11.58 -10.43 3.98
C ASN A 53 12.11 -10.09 2.59
N SER A 54 11.24 -9.81 1.62
CA SER A 54 11.68 -9.45 0.25
C SER A 54 12.51 -8.17 0.23
N VAL A 55 12.14 -7.17 1.04
CA VAL A 55 12.93 -5.93 1.17
C VAL A 55 14.29 -6.23 1.82
N ALA A 56 14.34 -7.09 2.84
CA ALA A 56 15.59 -7.49 3.48
C ALA A 56 16.52 -8.24 2.50
N GLU A 57 15.99 -9.23 1.78
CA GLU A 57 16.70 -9.99 0.75
C GLU A 57 17.23 -9.08 -0.36
N HIS A 58 16.40 -8.16 -0.86
CA HIS A 58 16.80 -7.20 -1.88
C HIS A 58 17.93 -6.29 -1.37
N SER A 59 17.83 -5.79 -0.13
CA SER A 59 18.84 -4.92 0.47
C SER A 59 20.20 -5.62 0.61
N ILE A 60 20.20 -6.88 1.06
CA ILE A 60 21.42 -7.70 1.13
C ILE A 60 21.98 -7.96 -0.27
N GLY A 61 21.10 -8.28 -1.24
CA GLY A 61 21.49 -8.47 -2.64
C GLY A 61 22.17 -7.24 -3.25
N LEU A 62 21.65 -6.04 -2.98
CA LEU A 62 22.27 -4.77 -3.38
C LEU A 62 23.64 -4.58 -2.70
N MET A 63 23.76 -4.87 -1.40
CA MET A 63 25.03 -4.78 -0.68
C MET A 63 26.12 -5.67 -1.31
N ILE A 64 25.78 -6.92 -1.62
CA ILE A 64 26.70 -7.86 -2.30
C ILE A 64 27.06 -7.34 -3.70
N SER A 65 26.08 -6.83 -4.45
CA SER A 65 26.29 -6.29 -5.79
C SER A 65 27.31 -5.15 -5.79
N LEU A 66 27.22 -4.24 -4.81
CA LEU A 66 28.17 -3.14 -4.63
C LEU A 66 29.58 -3.64 -4.30
N ILE A 67 29.71 -4.59 -3.37
CA ILE A 67 31.01 -5.18 -2.98
C ILE A 67 31.68 -5.86 -4.18
N LYS A 68 30.91 -6.59 -5.00
CA LYS A 68 31.43 -7.29 -6.18
C LYS A 68 31.60 -6.39 -7.41
N LYS A 69 31.18 -5.11 -7.35
CA LYS A 69 31.11 -4.20 -8.49
C LYS A 69 30.30 -4.78 -9.66
N ASN A 70 29.26 -5.55 -9.33
CA ASN A 70 28.35 -6.17 -10.30
C ASN A 70 27.20 -5.25 -10.71
N THR A 71 27.08 -4.09 -10.06
CA THR A 71 26.13 -3.03 -10.41
C THR A 71 26.67 -2.32 -11.65
N ARG A 72 26.16 -2.67 -12.83
CA ARG A 72 26.45 -1.91 -14.05
C ARG A 72 25.63 -0.61 -14.03
N ALA A 73 26.30 0.49 -14.38
CA ALA A 73 25.68 1.80 -14.60
C ALA A 73 24.84 1.81 -15.89
#